data_AF-A0A6J1XC22-F1
#
_entry.id   AF-A0A6J1XC22-F1
#
_cell.length_a   1.000
_cell.length_b   1.000
_cell.length_c   1.000
_cell.angle_alpha   90.00
_cell.angle_beta   90.00
_cell.angle_gamma   90.00
#
_symmetry.space_group_name_H-M   'P 1'
#
loop_
_entity.id
_entity.type
_entity.pdbx_description
1 polymer ?
#
loop_
_entity_poly.entity_id
_entity_poly.type
_entity_poly.pdbx_seq_one_letter_code
_entity_poly.pdbx_strand_id
1 'polypeptide(L)'
;MEKELSPSGVPSVSEPSLDLTALSWEVGCGAPVPVVKCDKDNPYRTITGDCNNRRNPALGAANRALVRWLPAEYEDGLSLPFGWTPGRTRNGFPLPPAREVSNKIAGYLSEEGVLDQNTSLLFMQWGQIVDHDLDFAPDTELGSSEYSKAQCDKYCIQGDNCFPIMFPPNDPKVKTQGKCMPFFRAGFVCPTPPYQSLARDQINALTSFLDASLVYGPEPSLASRLRNLSSPLGLMAVNQEIWDHGLAYLPFDIKKPSPCEFINTTAQVPCFLAGDFRASEHTLLAASHTLLLREHNRLAKELKRLNPHWDGEKLYQEARKILGAFMQIITFRDYLPIVLGDEMQKWLPPYRGYNQSADPRISNVFTFAFRFGHTEVPSTMSRLDENYQPWGPEAELPLHTLFFNTWRMVKEGGIDPLVRGLLAKKSKLMNQNKMITEELRGKLFQPTHKIHGFDLAAINIQRCRDHGMPDSGGRTLGSSLRSSRTLYRKCPSHALFVTTPTSPRSHGTHSRPTTTLKALWIAQPLTSWTFHPGPQWRIRGPDFPASHTVQFCSLWSMMPFQASSVTPSLRAAHPIRALLFSWVS
;
A
#
# COMPACT_ATOMS: atom_id res chain seq x y z
N MET A 1 -38.30 24.72 45.56
CA MET A 1 -38.98 23.78 44.65
C MET A 1 -39.27 24.55 43.38
N GLU A 2 -38.44 24.39 42.37
CA GLU A 2 -38.81 24.74 41.00
C GLU A 2 -38.00 23.82 40.09
N LYS A 3 -38.74 23.04 39.30
CA LYS A 3 -38.26 22.04 38.35
C LYS A 3 -37.87 22.79 37.08
N GLU A 4 -36.62 22.70 36.65
CA GLU A 4 -36.28 22.93 35.25
C GLU A 4 -36.24 21.60 34.50
N LEU A 5 -36.98 21.57 33.39
CA LEU A 5 -37.09 20.46 32.47
C LEU A 5 -35.77 20.22 31.73
N SER A 6 -35.31 18.97 31.73
CA SER A 6 -34.26 18.48 30.86
C SER A 6 -34.80 18.28 29.42
N PRO A 7 -34.15 18.79 28.37
CA PRO A 7 -34.47 18.38 27.01
C PRO A 7 -33.87 16.99 26.75
N SER A 8 -34.74 16.11 26.26
CA SER A 8 -34.50 14.77 25.72
C SER A 8 -33.11 14.56 25.08
N GLY A 9 -32.38 13.59 25.62
CA GLY A 9 -31.08 13.15 25.11
C GLY A 9 -31.19 12.56 23.70
N VAL A 10 -30.43 13.16 22.78
CA VAL A 10 -29.93 12.46 21.60
C VAL A 10 -28.92 11.42 22.11
N PRO A 11 -29.00 10.14 21.73
CA PRO A 11 -27.98 9.17 22.13
C PRO A 11 -26.65 9.62 21.53
N SER A 12 -25.67 9.91 22.39
CA SER A 12 -24.28 10.04 21.97
C SER A 12 -23.84 8.69 21.40
N VAL A 13 -23.89 8.56 20.07
CA VAL A 13 -23.32 7.41 19.37
C VAL A 13 -21.82 7.49 19.60
N SER A 14 -21.34 6.65 20.50
CA SER A 14 -19.92 6.40 20.71
C SER A 14 -19.32 5.87 19.40
N GLU A 15 -18.53 6.74 18.78
CA GLU A 15 -17.59 6.52 17.68
C GLU A 15 -16.59 5.37 17.97
N PRO A 16 -15.92 4.76 16.96
CA PRO A 16 -14.81 5.47 16.28
C PRO A 16 -14.42 5.00 14.86
N SER A 17 -13.37 5.64 14.32
CA SER A 17 -12.35 4.99 13.47
C SER A 17 -12.14 3.52 13.81
N LEU A 18 -11.71 2.67 12.85
CA LEU A 18 -11.35 1.25 13.02
C LEU A 18 -11.47 0.80 14.48
N ASP A 19 -12.67 0.37 14.86
CA ASP A 19 -13.00 0.12 16.26
C ASP A 19 -12.13 -1.02 16.76
N LEU A 20 -11.03 -0.71 17.45
CA LEU A 20 -10.07 -1.72 17.87
C LEU A 20 -10.66 -2.71 18.89
N THR A 21 -11.75 -2.34 19.57
CA THR A 21 -12.48 -3.24 20.46
C THR A 21 -13.32 -4.21 19.65
N ALA A 22 -14.05 -3.72 18.64
CA ALA A 22 -14.74 -4.57 17.68
C ALA A 22 -13.76 -5.44 16.88
N LEU A 23 -12.63 -4.88 16.44
CA LEU A 23 -11.56 -5.60 15.76
C LEU A 23 -11.00 -6.71 16.65
N SER A 24 -10.74 -6.44 17.93
CA SER A 24 -10.30 -7.44 18.91
C SER A 24 -11.32 -8.59 19.09
N TRP A 25 -12.61 -8.29 19.02
CA TRP A 25 -13.67 -9.31 19.01
C TRP A 25 -13.71 -10.11 17.71
N GLU A 26 -13.63 -9.45 16.56
CA GLU A 26 -13.66 -10.07 15.23
C GLU A 26 -12.44 -10.96 14.96
N VAL A 27 -11.28 -10.59 15.53
CA VAL A 27 -10.02 -11.33 15.41
C VAL A 27 -9.85 -12.40 16.50
N GLY A 28 -10.91 -12.65 17.27
CA GLY A 28 -11.02 -13.80 18.18
C GLY A 28 -10.27 -13.66 19.51
N CYS A 29 -9.97 -12.43 19.96
CA CYS A 29 -9.32 -12.19 21.24
C CYS A 29 -10.29 -12.04 22.42
N GLY A 30 -11.62 -11.97 22.17
CA GLY A 30 -12.63 -11.75 23.22
C GLY A 30 -13.91 -12.60 23.17
N ALA A 31 -14.23 -13.24 22.04
CA ALA A 31 -15.43 -14.08 21.87
C ALA A 31 -15.32 -14.96 20.60
N PRO A 32 -16.12 -16.04 20.45
CA PRO A 32 -16.18 -16.80 19.21
C PRO A 32 -16.67 -15.93 18.04
N VAL A 33 -15.95 -15.97 16.92
CA VAL A 33 -16.30 -15.27 15.68
C VAL A 33 -17.74 -15.66 15.27
N PRO A 34 -18.63 -14.69 14.98
CA PRO A 34 -20.01 -14.99 14.59
C PRO A 34 -20.07 -15.93 13.39
N VAL A 35 -21.03 -16.85 13.39
CA VAL A 35 -21.25 -17.75 12.25
C VAL A 35 -21.71 -16.93 11.04
N VAL A 36 -20.89 -16.93 9.98
CA VAL A 36 -21.20 -16.26 8.71
C VAL A 36 -22.39 -16.96 8.04
N LYS A 37 -23.53 -16.26 7.89
CA LYS A 37 -24.68 -16.72 7.12
C LYS A 37 -24.61 -16.14 5.71
N CYS A 38 -24.62 -17.01 4.71
CA CYS A 38 -24.52 -16.60 3.31
C CYS A 38 -25.86 -16.76 2.59
N ASP A 39 -26.32 -15.67 1.98
CA ASP A 39 -27.29 -15.73 0.89
C ASP A 39 -26.55 -16.15 -0.39
N LYS A 40 -26.85 -17.35 -0.88
CA LYS A 40 -26.18 -17.94 -2.06
C LYS A 40 -26.64 -17.34 -3.38
N ASP A 41 -27.80 -16.69 -3.37
CA ASP A 41 -28.47 -16.13 -4.53
C ASP A 41 -28.28 -14.61 -4.64
N ASN A 42 -27.64 -13.98 -3.64
CA ASN A 42 -27.27 -12.57 -3.68
C ASN A 42 -26.33 -12.30 -4.87
N PRO A 43 -26.71 -11.42 -5.83
CA PRO A 43 -25.89 -11.13 -7.00
C PRO A 43 -24.73 -10.15 -6.72
N TYR A 44 -24.60 -9.65 -5.48
CA TYR A 44 -23.63 -8.65 -5.07
C TYR A 44 -22.61 -9.18 -4.06
N ARG A 45 -21.45 -8.53 -4.03
CA ARG A 45 -20.44 -8.76 -3.00
C ARG A 45 -20.97 -8.26 -1.66
N THR A 46 -20.69 -8.98 -0.58
CA THR A 46 -20.84 -8.42 0.77
C THR A 46 -19.85 -7.26 0.96
N ILE A 47 -20.08 -6.41 1.96
CA ILE A 47 -19.15 -5.33 2.32
C ILE A 47 -17.87 -5.90 2.95
N THR A 48 -18.00 -6.94 3.78
CA THR A 48 -16.89 -7.57 4.51
C THR A 48 -16.05 -8.51 3.65
N GLY A 49 -16.49 -8.85 2.44
CA GLY A 49 -15.86 -9.87 1.59
C GLY A 49 -16.25 -11.32 1.94
N ASP A 50 -17.01 -11.53 3.02
CA ASP A 50 -17.54 -12.85 3.37
C ASP A 50 -18.44 -13.41 2.25
N CYS A 51 -18.60 -14.74 2.23
CA CYS A 51 -19.44 -15.49 1.30
C CYS A 51 -18.97 -15.52 -0.16
N ASN A 52 -17.83 -14.89 -0.49
CA ASN A 52 -17.23 -15.00 -1.82
C ASN A 52 -16.91 -16.47 -2.18
N ASN A 53 -16.22 -17.17 -1.27
CA ASN A 53 -15.96 -18.59 -1.42
C ASN A 53 -17.06 -19.41 -0.73
N ARG A 54 -17.90 -20.09 -1.52
CA ARG A 54 -19.04 -20.88 -1.01
C ARG A 54 -18.67 -22.08 -0.12
N ARG A 55 -17.41 -22.57 -0.17
CA ARG A 55 -16.92 -23.68 0.67
C ARG A 55 -16.35 -23.17 1.98
N ASN A 56 -15.64 -22.05 1.94
CA ASN A 56 -15.08 -21.40 3.12
C ASN A 56 -15.43 -19.90 3.08
N PRO A 57 -16.61 -19.51 3.63
CA PRO A 57 -17.16 -18.17 3.50
C PRO A 57 -16.25 -17.04 3.97
N ALA A 58 -15.32 -17.31 4.89
CA ALA A 58 -14.41 -16.33 5.48
C ALA A 58 -13.16 -16.04 4.63
N LEU A 59 -12.90 -16.80 3.55
CA LEU A 59 -11.70 -16.62 2.74
C LEU A 59 -11.71 -15.29 1.99
N GLY A 60 -10.76 -14.41 2.34
CA GLY A 60 -10.59 -13.09 1.74
C GLY A 60 -11.43 -12.00 2.39
N ALA A 61 -12.19 -12.32 3.44
CA ALA A 61 -12.92 -11.33 4.21
C ALA A 61 -11.98 -10.44 5.05
N ALA A 62 -12.44 -9.22 5.33
CA ALA A 62 -11.76 -8.24 6.17
C ALA A 62 -11.65 -8.69 7.63
N ASN A 63 -10.80 -8.00 8.39
CA ASN A 63 -10.55 -8.21 9.82
C ASN A 63 -10.14 -9.66 10.15
N ARG A 64 -9.29 -10.25 9.29
CA ARG A 64 -8.79 -11.62 9.41
C ARG A 64 -7.28 -11.66 9.22
N ALA A 65 -6.64 -12.77 9.57
CA ALA A 65 -5.19 -12.88 9.45
C ALA A 65 -4.74 -12.83 7.98
N LEU A 66 -3.66 -12.10 7.74
CA LEU A 66 -2.88 -12.21 6.51
C LEU A 66 -2.39 -13.66 6.34
N VAL A 67 -2.48 -14.22 5.12
CA VAL A 67 -2.04 -15.59 4.89
C VAL A 67 -0.52 -15.70 4.92
N ARG A 68 -0.01 -16.74 5.59
CA ARG A 68 1.41 -17.09 5.64
C ARG A 68 1.73 -18.06 4.49
N TRP A 69 2.52 -17.63 3.50
CA TRP A 69 3.08 -18.53 2.48
C TRP A 69 4.27 -19.33 2.99
N LEU A 70 4.95 -18.81 4.00
CA LEU A 70 5.99 -19.46 4.78
C LEU A 70 5.72 -19.25 6.27
N PRO A 71 6.20 -20.15 7.16
CA PRO A 71 6.12 -19.95 8.60
C PRO A 71 6.72 -18.61 9.05
N ALA A 72 6.18 -18.04 10.12
CA ALA A 72 6.73 -16.82 10.72
C ALA A 72 8.12 -17.08 11.33
N GLU A 73 9.02 -16.10 11.22
CA GLU A 73 10.34 -16.13 11.86
C GLU A 73 10.43 -15.01 12.91
N TYR A 74 10.23 -15.40 14.17
CA TYR A 74 10.38 -14.55 15.37
C TYR A 74 11.61 -14.99 16.19
N GLU A 75 12.15 -14.08 16.99
CA GLU A 75 13.33 -14.32 17.84
C GLU A 75 13.09 -15.44 18.86
N ASP A 76 11.88 -15.48 19.42
CA ASP A 76 11.39 -16.49 20.37
C ASP A 76 10.59 -17.61 19.70
N GLY A 77 10.48 -17.58 18.36
CA GLY A 77 9.63 -18.49 17.58
C GLY A 77 8.13 -18.22 17.68
N LEU A 78 7.69 -17.19 18.41
CA LEU A 78 6.28 -16.92 18.69
C LEU A 78 5.86 -15.50 18.28
N SER A 79 6.49 -14.48 18.87
CA SER A 79 5.97 -13.12 18.73
C SER A 79 7.02 -12.01 18.88
N LEU A 80 8.18 -12.26 19.47
CA LEU A 80 9.19 -11.22 19.65
C LEU A 80 9.93 -11.00 18.33
N PRO A 81 9.90 -9.77 17.77
CA PRO A 81 10.55 -9.50 16.50
C PRO A 81 12.06 -9.64 16.64
N PHE A 82 12.72 -10.10 15.60
CA PHE A 82 14.17 -10.10 15.57
C PHE A 82 14.73 -8.68 15.74
N GLY A 83 15.68 -8.52 16.68
CA GLY A 83 16.22 -7.22 17.09
C GLY A 83 15.50 -6.62 18.30
N TRP A 84 14.58 -7.35 18.92
CA TRP A 84 13.97 -6.98 20.19
C TRP A 84 14.96 -7.10 21.35
N THR A 85 15.61 -8.26 21.51
CA THR A 85 16.54 -8.46 22.64
C THR A 85 17.97 -8.09 22.25
N PRO A 86 18.63 -7.18 23.00
CA PRO A 86 20.04 -6.85 22.76
C PRO A 86 20.95 -8.09 22.76
N GLY A 87 21.83 -8.19 21.76
CA GLY A 87 22.79 -9.29 21.65
C GLY A 87 22.25 -10.58 21.02
N ARG A 88 20.93 -10.71 20.79
CA ARG A 88 20.39 -11.83 20.04
C ARG A 88 20.75 -11.71 18.56
N THR A 89 21.12 -12.85 17.98
CA THR A 89 21.55 -12.93 16.59
C THR A 89 20.50 -13.62 15.74
N ARG A 90 20.47 -13.26 14.46
CA ARG A 90 19.74 -14.01 13.42
C ARG A 90 20.78 -14.73 12.58
N ASN A 91 20.66 -16.05 12.49
CA ASN A 91 21.60 -16.88 11.73
C ASN A 91 23.09 -16.67 12.11
N GLY A 92 23.36 -16.42 13.40
CA GLY A 92 24.70 -16.23 13.94
C GLY A 92 25.28 -14.81 13.79
N PHE A 93 24.50 -13.86 13.28
CA PHE A 93 24.94 -12.46 13.10
C PHE A 93 24.01 -11.46 13.80
N PRO A 94 24.53 -10.33 14.31
CA PRO A 94 23.71 -9.25 14.81
C PRO A 94 22.95 -8.57 13.66
N LEU A 95 21.72 -8.15 13.93
CA LEU A 95 20.94 -7.40 12.94
C LEU A 95 21.32 -5.91 12.97
N PRO A 96 21.49 -5.28 11.79
CA PRO A 96 21.75 -3.85 11.73
C PRO A 96 20.52 -3.05 12.21
N PRO A 97 20.68 -1.91 12.88
CA PRO A 97 19.57 -0.99 13.17
C PRO A 97 18.85 -0.57 11.89
N ALA A 98 17.50 -0.52 11.91
CA ALA A 98 16.70 -0.21 10.72
C ALA A 98 17.08 1.16 10.10
N ARG A 99 17.25 2.18 10.95
CA ARG A 99 17.69 3.52 10.50
C ARG A 99 19.11 3.52 9.94
N GLU A 100 20.02 2.71 10.46
CA GLU A 100 21.38 2.64 9.92
C GLU A 100 21.37 2.09 8.48
N VAL A 101 20.54 1.10 8.20
CA VAL A 101 20.37 0.57 6.85
C VAL A 101 19.75 1.63 5.93
N SER A 102 18.73 2.35 6.40
CA SER A 102 18.14 3.47 5.66
C SER A 102 19.18 4.54 5.29
N ASN A 103 19.99 4.99 6.25
CA ASN A 103 21.03 6.00 6.04
C ASN A 103 22.10 5.56 5.05
N LYS A 104 22.53 4.30 5.09
CA LYS A 104 23.65 3.81 4.29
C LYS A 104 23.26 3.30 2.90
N ILE A 105 22.00 2.91 2.71
CA ILE A 105 21.56 2.20 1.49
C ILE A 105 20.40 2.91 0.79
N ALA A 106 19.36 3.28 1.54
CA ALA A 106 18.13 3.77 0.93
C ALA A 106 18.22 5.25 0.51
N GLY A 107 19.06 6.03 1.20
CA GLY A 107 19.15 7.47 1.01
C GLY A 107 20.05 7.93 -0.14
N TYR A 108 19.75 9.12 -0.65
CA TYR A 108 20.58 9.88 -1.58
C TYR A 108 20.37 11.38 -1.36
N LEU A 109 21.19 12.22 -2.02
CA LEU A 109 21.15 13.69 -1.86
C LEU A 109 20.68 14.44 -3.12
N SER A 110 21.04 13.99 -4.32
CA SER A 110 20.70 14.68 -5.57
C SER A 110 19.46 14.06 -6.23
N GLU A 111 18.41 14.87 -6.38
CA GLU A 111 17.17 14.55 -7.12
C GLU A 111 17.34 14.66 -8.65
N GLU A 112 18.53 15.01 -9.15
CA GLU A 112 18.77 15.12 -10.59
C GLU A 112 18.75 13.74 -11.27
N GLY A 113 18.05 13.65 -12.41
CA GLY A 113 18.01 12.45 -13.24
C GLY A 113 17.29 11.25 -12.61
N VAL A 114 16.45 11.46 -11.58
CA VAL A 114 15.75 10.36 -10.88
C VAL A 114 14.39 10.02 -11.47
N LEU A 115 13.84 10.86 -12.35
CA LEU A 115 12.51 10.67 -12.91
C LEU A 115 12.50 9.59 -14.00
N ASP A 116 11.48 8.75 -13.97
CA ASP A 116 11.23 7.76 -15.00
C ASP A 116 10.76 8.46 -16.29
N GLN A 117 11.37 8.12 -17.41
CA GLN A 117 11.04 8.75 -18.69
C GLN A 117 9.76 8.21 -19.33
N ASN A 118 9.29 7.03 -18.91
CA ASN A 118 8.20 6.30 -19.55
C ASN A 118 6.97 6.08 -18.65
N THR A 119 7.01 6.51 -17.38
CA THR A 119 5.87 6.40 -16.47
C THR A 119 5.43 7.77 -15.95
N SER A 120 4.14 8.05 -16.10
CA SER A 120 3.49 9.22 -15.47
C SER A 120 3.39 9.04 -13.96
N LEU A 121 3.24 10.12 -13.20
CA LEU A 121 3.03 10.06 -11.75
C LEU A 121 1.77 9.28 -11.36
N LEU A 122 0.77 9.20 -12.24
CA LEU A 122 -0.39 8.33 -12.10
C LEU A 122 -0.02 6.84 -11.92
N PHE A 123 1.13 6.39 -12.43
CA PHE A 123 1.60 5.01 -12.24
C PHE A 123 1.85 4.71 -10.75
N MET A 124 2.59 5.59 -10.07
CA MET A 124 2.83 5.49 -8.63
C MET A 124 1.51 5.58 -7.86
N GLN A 125 0.67 6.56 -8.22
CA GLN A 125 -0.61 6.79 -7.54
C GLN A 125 -1.57 5.61 -7.66
N TRP A 126 -1.65 4.98 -8.83
CA TRP A 126 -2.51 3.80 -9.04
C TRP A 126 -2.01 2.60 -8.24
N GLY A 127 -0.70 2.41 -8.13
CA GLY A 127 -0.12 1.39 -7.26
C GLY A 127 -0.59 1.53 -5.81
N GLN A 128 -0.57 2.74 -5.26
CA GLN A 128 -1.07 3.02 -3.91
C GLN A 128 -2.59 2.81 -3.78
N ILE A 129 -3.37 3.18 -4.79
CA ILE A 129 -4.83 2.93 -4.82
C ILE A 129 -5.13 1.43 -4.77
N VAL A 130 -4.38 0.61 -5.50
CA VAL A 130 -4.55 -0.85 -5.50
C VAL A 130 -4.11 -1.44 -4.16
N ASP A 131 -2.97 -1.01 -3.60
CA ASP A 131 -2.50 -1.42 -2.26
C ASP A 131 -3.57 -1.14 -1.20
N HIS A 132 -4.14 0.07 -1.21
CA HIS A 132 -5.18 0.50 -0.26
C HIS A 132 -6.55 -0.16 -0.48
N ASP A 133 -6.73 -0.95 -1.54
CA ASP A 133 -7.91 -1.80 -1.71
C ASP A 133 -7.68 -3.23 -1.21
N LEU A 134 -6.42 -3.64 -1.02
CA LEU A 134 -6.05 -5.04 -0.80
C LEU A 134 -5.56 -5.30 0.63
N ASP A 135 -4.80 -4.38 1.22
CA ASP A 135 -4.28 -4.59 2.57
C ASP A 135 -4.17 -3.34 3.45
N PHE A 136 -4.46 -3.57 4.73
CA PHE A 136 -4.18 -2.66 5.82
C PHE A 136 -3.90 -3.44 7.10
N ALA A 137 -2.66 -3.37 7.60
CA ALA A 137 -2.30 -3.91 8.91
C ALA A 137 -2.24 -2.75 9.93
N PRO A 138 -3.31 -2.51 10.70
CA PRO A 138 -3.41 -1.36 11.59
C PRO A 138 -2.43 -1.44 12.76
N ASP A 139 -1.95 -0.29 13.22
CA ASP A 139 -1.08 -0.19 14.39
C ASP A 139 -1.87 -0.29 15.70
N THR A 140 -1.29 -0.93 16.72
CA THR A 140 -1.90 -1.02 18.05
C THR A 140 -1.88 0.31 18.83
N GLU A 141 -1.24 1.34 18.29
CA GLU A 141 -1.12 2.65 18.93
C GLU A 141 -2.48 3.24 19.28
N LEU A 142 -3.45 3.17 18.37
CA LEU A 142 -4.79 3.74 18.55
C LEU A 142 -5.55 3.11 19.74
N GLY A 143 -5.17 1.91 20.17
CA GLY A 143 -5.76 1.20 21.33
C GLY A 143 -4.87 1.22 22.57
N SER A 144 -3.70 1.86 22.50
CA SER A 144 -2.76 1.95 23.61
C SER A 144 -3.13 3.10 24.55
N SER A 145 -2.90 2.92 25.86
CA SER A 145 -3.11 4.00 26.83
C SER A 145 -2.18 5.18 26.55
N GLU A 146 -2.61 6.39 26.90
CA GLU A 146 -1.79 7.61 26.76
C GLU A 146 -0.43 7.48 27.48
N TYR A 147 -0.41 6.74 28.59
CA TYR A 147 0.83 6.41 29.31
C TYR A 147 1.79 5.56 28.45
N SER A 148 1.29 4.51 27.81
CA SER A 148 2.10 3.63 26.96
C SER A 148 2.62 4.37 25.72
N LYS A 149 1.79 5.25 25.14
CA LYS A 149 2.21 6.12 24.03
C LYS A 149 3.33 7.05 24.47
N ALA A 150 3.18 7.72 25.62
CA ALA A 150 4.21 8.61 26.16
C ALA A 150 5.52 7.87 26.47
N GLN A 151 5.48 6.62 26.97
CA GLN A 151 6.66 5.79 27.18
C GLN A 151 7.43 5.53 25.87
N CYS A 152 6.72 5.26 24.79
CA CYS A 152 7.33 5.03 23.48
C CYS A 152 7.91 6.33 22.90
N ASP A 153 7.07 7.36 22.80
CA ASP A 153 7.37 8.61 22.09
C ASP A 153 8.44 9.43 22.76
N LYS A 154 8.37 9.57 24.09
CA LYS A 154 9.22 10.49 24.84
C LYS A 154 10.47 9.82 25.38
N TYR A 155 10.36 8.57 25.79
CA TYR A 155 11.42 7.89 26.54
C TYR A 155 12.09 6.76 25.75
N CYS A 156 11.57 6.40 24.57
CA CYS A 156 12.11 5.31 23.75
C CYS A 156 12.17 3.98 24.52
N ILE A 157 11.19 3.73 25.40
CA ILE A 157 11.16 2.53 26.23
C ILE A 157 10.51 1.42 25.41
N GLN A 158 11.30 0.43 25.00
CA GLN A 158 10.80 -0.78 24.38
C GLN A 158 10.04 -1.62 25.41
N GLY A 159 8.83 -2.04 25.06
CA GLY A 159 7.95 -2.82 25.93
C GLY A 159 6.57 -2.98 25.30
N ASP A 160 5.88 -4.07 25.61
CA ASP A 160 4.56 -4.42 25.08
C ASP A 160 4.47 -4.27 23.54
N ASN A 161 3.76 -3.26 23.06
CA ASN A 161 3.62 -2.95 21.63
C ASN A 161 4.55 -1.81 21.15
N CYS A 162 5.32 -1.16 22.02
CA CYS A 162 6.34 -0.21 21.62
C CYS A 162 7.61 -0.94 21.17
N PHE A 163 8.00 -0.78 19.91
CA PHE A 163 9.22 -1.33 19.32
C PHE A 163 10.04 -0.23 18.61
N PRO A 164 10.62 0.71 19.38
CA PRO A 164 11.14 1.98 18.86
C PRO A 164 12.31 1.76 17.89
N ILE A 165 12.40 2.64 16.88
CA ILE A 165 13.51 2.63 15.92
C ILE A 165 14.62 3.51 16.46
N MET A 166 15.64 2.89 17.04
CA MET A 166 16.78 3.60 17.62
C MET A 166 17.65 4.28 16.55
N PHE A 167 18.07 5.51 16.81
CA PHE A 167 19.01 6.21 15.96
C PHE A 167 20.46 5.73 16.18
N PRO A 168 21.25 5.51 15.12
CA PRO A 168 22.67 5.21 15.27
C PRO A 168 23.45 6.44 15.82
N PRO A 169 24.61 6.26 16.47
CA PRO A 169 25.30 7.33 17.20
C PRO A 169 25.60 8.62 16.41
N ASN A 170 25.84 8.50 15.11
CA ASN A 170 26.18 9.63 14.23
C ASN A 170 24.98 10.13 13.39
N ASP A 171 23.75 9.69 13.69
CA ASP A 171 22.57 10.17 12.97
C ASP A 171 22.31 11.65 13.30
N PRO A 172 22.12 12.51 12.29
CA PRO A 172 21.75 13.91 12.53
C PRO A 172 20.48 14.06 13.40
N LYS A 173 19.54 13.10 13.32
CA LYS A 173 18.30 13.11 14.11
C LYS A 173 18.53 12.94 15.61
N VAL A 174 19.68 12.41 16.04
CA VAL A 174 20.01 12.32 17.49
C VAL A 174 20.00 13.70 18.13
N LYS A 175 20.50 14.71 17.41
CA LYS A 175 20.63 16.08 17.92
C LYS A 175 19.32 16.87 17.87
N THR A 176 18.42 16.52 16.96
CA THR A 176 17.22 17.33 16.66
C THR A 176 15.90 16.67 17.06
N GLN A 177 15.86 15.35 17.22
CA GLN A 177 14.61 14.58 17.44
C GLN A 177 14.64 13.65 18.66
N GLY A 178 15.80 13.44 19.30
CA GLY A 178 15.93 12.57 20.48
C GLY A 178 16.65 11.27 20.17
N LYS A 179 16.31 10.17 20.85
CA LYS A 179 17.07 8.90 20.76
C LYS A 179 16.51 7.90 19.74
N CYS A 180 15.24 8.03 19.39
CA CYS A 180 14.54 7.09 18.52
C CYS A 180 13.43 7.78 17.74
N MET A 181 12.88 7.07 16.75
CA MET A 181 11.52 7.29 16.26
C MET A 181 10.59 6.30 16.99
N PRO A 182 9.43 6.76 17.50
CA PRO A 182 8.41 5.84 18.02
C PRO A 182 7.91 4.93 16.91
N PHE A 183 7.57 3.71 17.30
CA PHE A 183 7.04 2.69 16.39
C PHE A 183 6.21 1.72 17.22
N PHE A 184 4.95 1.54 16.84
CA PHE A 184 4.04 0.61 17.47
C PHE A 184 3.86 -0.62 16.60
N ARG A 185 3.85 -1.79 17.22
CA ARG A 185 3.65 -3.08 16.55
C ARG A 185 2.26 -3.17 15.91
N ALA A 186 2.13 -3.97 14.86
CA ALA A 186 0.88 -4.15 14.14
C ALA A 186 -0.11 -5.01 14.95
N GLY A 187 -1.40 -4.74 14.79
CA GLY A 187 -2.50 -5.54 15.34
C GLY A 187 -2.41 -6.99 14.89
N PHE A 188 -2.85 -7.91 15.74
CA PHE A 188 -2.74 -9.35 15.52
C PHE A 188 -4.03 -10.10 15.84
N VAL A 189 -4.23 -11.24 15.19
CA VAL A 189 -5.34 -12.15 15.51
C VAL A 189 -4.94 -13.06 16.67
N CYS A 190 -5.90 -13.41 17.53
CA CYS A 190 -5.65 -14.39 18.58
C CYS A 190 -5.75 -15.83 18.04
N PRO A 191 -5.04 -16.80 18.66
CA PRO A 191 -5.10 -18.21 18.29
C PRO A 191 -6.42 -18.83 18.75
N THR A 192 -7.52 -18.45 18.12
CA THR A 192 -8.82 -19.11 18.26
C THR A 192 -9.20 -19.79 16.97
N PRO A 193 -9.92 -20.94 17.01
CA PRO A 193 -10.36 -21.63 15.81
C PRO A 193 -11.02 -20.65 14.80
N PRO A 194 -10.60 -20.66 13.53
CA PRO A 194 -9.78 -21.68 12.87
C PRO A 194 -8.25 -21.47 12.95
N TYR A 195 -7.75 -20.43 13.61
CA TYR A 195 -6.31 -20.15 13.74
C TYR A 195 -5.67 -21.07 14.80
N GLN A 196 -4.77 -21.93 14.33
CA GLN A 196 -4.07 -22.94 15.16
C GLN A 196 -2.59 -22.58 15.40
N SER A 197 -2.09 -21.51 14.77
CA SER A 197 -0.70 -21.07 14.93
C SER A 197 -0.52 -20.40 16.28
N LEU A 198 0.48 -20.86 17.05
CA LEU A 198 0.95 -20.16 18.25
C LEU A 198 1.74 -18.88 17.92
N ALA A 199 2.21 -18.74 16.67
CA ALA A 199 2.95 -17.56 16.24
C ALA A 199 2.01 -16.40 15.89
N ARG A 200 2.42 -15.17 16.24
CA ARG A 200 1.66 -13.92 16.04
C ARG A 200 1.37 -13.70 14.55
N ASP A 201 0.09 -13.59 14.19
CA ASP A 201 -0.36 -13.30 12.83
C ASP A 201 -1.04 -11.95 12.76
N GLN A 202 -0.58 -11.08 11.87
CA GLN A 202 -1.11 -9.73 11.70
C GLN A 202 -2.45 -9.73 10.94
N ILE A 203 -3.29 -8.77 11.30
CA ILE A 203 -4.63 -8.61 10.72
C ILE A 203 -4.51 -7.90 9.36
N ASN A 204 -5.33 -8.31 8.39
CA ASN A 204 -5.74 -7.46 7.29
C ASN A 204 -7.12 -6.89 7.60
N ALA A 205 -7.22 -5.58 7.77
CA ALA A 205 -8.47 -4.88 8.06
C ALA A 205 -9.32 -4.59 6.81
N LEU A 206 -8.81 -4.91 5.61
CA LEU A 206 -9.53 -4.76 4.33
C LEU A 206 -9.93 -6.11 3.76
N THR A 207 -10.85 -6.09 2.78
CA THR A 207 -11.11 -7.29 1.99
C THR A 207 -9.87 -7.60 1.13
N SER A 208 -9.61 -8.88 0.86
CA SER A 208 -8.48 -9.27 -0.01
C SER A 208 -8.80 -9.17 -1.51
N PHE A 209 -9.99 -8.71 -1.87
CA PHE A 209 -10.44 -8.64 -3.25
C PHE A 209 -10.24 -7.23 -3.79
N LEU A 210 -9.89 -7.12 -5.06
CA LEU A 210 -9.93 -5.84 -5.77
C LEU A 210 -11.40 -5.51 -6.09
N ASP A 211 -12.08 -4.86 -5.15
CA ASP A 211 -13.53 -4.64 -5.17
C ASP A 211 -13.99 -3.23 -4.80
N ALA A 212 -13.04 -2.29 -4.77
CA ALA A 212 -13.23 -0.89 -4.41
C ALA A 212 -13.67 -0.68 -2.95
N SER A 213 -13.28 -1.57 -2.04
CA SER A 213 -13.38 -1.39 -0.59
C SER A 213 -12.78 -0.06 -0.11
N LEU A 214 -11.75 0.49 -0.77
CA LEU A 214 -11.23 1.84 -0.43
C LEU A 214 -12.27 2.98 -0.62
N VAL A 215 -13.30 2.74 -1.44
CA VAL A 215 -14.42 3.68 -1.68
C VAL A 215 -15.60 3.35 -0.78
N TYR A 216 -15.91 2.06 -0.62
CA TYR A 216 -17.15 1.60 0.01
C TYR A 216 -17.02 1.19 1.48
N GLY A 217 -15.79 1.06 1.98
CA GLY A 217 -15.47 0.56 3.32
C GLY A 217 -15.50 -0.98 3.39
N PRO A 218 -14.67 -1.61 4.25
CA PRO A 218 -14.72 -3.05 4.51
C PRO A 218 -15.72 -3.43 5.61
N GLU A 219 -16.30 -2.44 6.32
CA GLU A 219 -17.18 -2.64 7.47
C GLU A 219 -18.61 -2.14 7.17
N PRO A 220 -19.67 -2.90 7.53
CA PRO A 220 -21.06 -2.51 7.24
C PRO A 220 -21.48 -1.15 7.83
N SER A 221 -20.97 -0.81 9.02
CA SER A 221 -21.25 0.46 9.70
C SER A 221 -20.68 1.64 8.92
N LEU A 222 -19.40 1.59 8.54
CA LEU A 222 -18.74 2.59 7.72
C LEU A 222 -19.38 2.68 6.32
N ALA A 223 -19.64 1.53 5.68
CA ALA A 223 -20.28 1.49 4.37
C ALA A 223 -21.65 2.16 4.36
N SER A 224 -22.44 1.97 5.43
CA SER A 224 -23.72 2.67 5.59
C SER A 224 -23.54 4.18 5.80
N ARG A 225 -22.55 4.60 6.59
CA ARG A 225 -22.24 6.03 6.87
C ARG A 225 -21.78 6.77 5.62
N LEU A 226 -21.08 6.09 4.72
CA LEU A 226 -20.57 6.65 3.47
C LEU A 226 -21.66 6.81 2.39
N ARG A 227 -22.88 6.32 2.62
CA ARG A 227 -24.01 6.40 1.68
C ARG A 227 -24.89 7.61 1.98
N ASN A 228 -25.44 8.22 0.93
CA ASN A 228 -26.55 9.15 1.07
C ASN A 228 -27.85 8.36 1.13
N LEU A 229 -28.27 8.02 2.35
CA LEU A 229 -29.52 7.30 2.61
C LEU A 229 -30.76 8.21 2.65
N SER A 230 -30.58 9.53 2.60
CA SER A 230 -31.68 10.51 2.60
C SER A 230 -32.42 10.57 1.26
N SER A 231 -31.85 10.01 0.19
CA SER A 231 -32.48 9.95 -1.14
C SER A 231 -32.46 8.52 -1.69
N PRO A 232 -33.49 8.10 -2.46
CA PRO A 232 -33.54 6.78 -3.08
C PRO A 232 -32.70 6.70 -4.36
N LEU A 233 -31.65 7.51 -4.48
CA LEU A 233 -30.82 7.63 -5.68
C LEU A 233 -29.57 6.73 -5.65
N GLY A 234 -29.34 6.03 -4.54
CA GLY A 234 -28.20 5.12 -4.38
C GLY A 234 -26.85 5.82 -4.45
N LEU A 235 -26.78 7.08 -3.98
CA LEU A 235 -25.57 7.89 -4.02
C LEU A 235 -24.68 7.64 -2.80
N MET A 236 -23.40 7.92 -2.94
CA MET A 236 -22.49 8.12 -1.82
C MET A 236 -22.66 9.52 -1.23
N ALA A 237 -22.41 9.66 0.06
CA ALA A 237 -22.39 10.94 0.75
C ALA A 237 -21.29 11.83 0.17
N VAL A 238 -21.57 13.13 0.12
CA VAL A 238 -20.64 14.16 -0.39
C VAL A 238 -20.53 15.27 0.65
N ASN A 239 -19.47 16.06 0.58
CA ASN A 239 -19.33 17.23 1.42
C ASN A 239 -20.51 18.20 1.23
N GLN A 240 -20.99 18.80 2.31
CA GLN A 240 -22.08 19.77 2.29
C GLN A 240 -21.58 21.22 2.42
N GLU A 241 -20.35 21.42 2.89
CA GLU A 241 -19.76 22.72 3.20
C GLU A 241 -18.95 23.27 2.01
N ILE A 242 -18.33 22.38 1.23
CA ILE A 242 -17.40 22.74 0.17
C ILE A 242 -17.69 22.02 -1.14
N TRP A 243 -17.42 22.71 -2.24
CA TRP A 243 -17.64 22.24 -3.61
C TRP A 243 -16.47 22.68 -4.49
N ASP A 244 -16.12 21.85 -5.47
CA ASP A 244 -15.07 22.12 -6.45
C ASP A 244 -15.72 22.47 -7.78
N HIS A 245 -15.95 23.76 -8.04
CA HIS A 245 -16.63 24.21 -9.26
C HIS A 245 -17.97 23.51 -9.51
N GLY A 246 -18.73 23.24 -8.44
CA GLY A 246 -20.01 22.52 -8.48
C GLY A 246 -19.89 20.98 -8.44
N LEU A 247 -18.67 20.44 -8.42
CA LEU A 247 -18.40 19.02 -8.26
C LEU A 247 -18.15 18.65 -6.79
N ALA A 248 -18.45 17.40 -6.46
CA ALA A 248 -18.42 16.89 -5.10
C ALA A 248 -16.99 16.72 -4.56
N TYR A 249 -16.83 16.98 -3.25
CA TYR A 249 -15.75 16.44 -2.42
C TYR A 249 -16.25 15.27 -1.57
N LEU A 250 -15.30 14.50 -1.04
CA LEU A 250 -15.60 13.57 0.06
C LEU A 250 -16.12 14.35 1.28
N PRO A 251 -17.03 13.75 2.08
CA PRO A 251 -17.38 14.31 3.39
C PRO A 251 -16.13 14.49 4.27
N PHE A 252 -16.17 15.43 5.20
CA PHE A 252 -15.14 15.52 6.23
C PHE A 252 -15.30 14.40 7.26
N ASP A 253 -14.16 13.88 7.72
CA ASP A 253 -14.12 13.10 8.95
C ASP A 253 -14.21 14.08 10.14
N ILE A 254 -15.25 13.90 10.95
CA ILE A 254 -15.55 14.78 12.10
C ILE A 254 -14.68 14.44 13.33
N LYS A 255 -13.86 13.38 13.24
CA LYS A 255 -13.00 12.95 14.32
C LYS A 255 -11.99 14.03 14.73
N LYS A 256 -11.84 14.21 16.04
CA LYS A 256 -10.84 15.10 16.65
C LYS A 256 -9.93 14.33 17.61
N PRO A 257 -8.63 14.67 17.70
CA PRO A 257 -7.92 15.64 16.86
C PRO A 257 -7.75 15.12 15.42
N SER A 258 -7.82 16.02 14.43
CA SER A 258 -7.60 15.70 13.02
C SER A 258 -6.15 16.02 12.64
N PRO A 259 -5.39 15.08 12.04
CA PRO A 259 -4.03 15.37 11.57
C PRO A 259 -4.02 16.42 10.45
N CYS A 260 -5.08 16.51 9.66
CA CYS A 260 -5.18 17.48 8.57
C CYS A 260 -5.40 18.92 9.06
N GLU A 261 -6.05 19.09 10.22
CA GLU A 261 -6.16 20.40 10.87
C GLU A 261 -4.88 20.76 11.61
N PHE A 262 -4.19 19.77 12.16
CA PHE A 262 -2.96 19.96 12.93
C PHE A 262 -1.86 20.61 12.07
N ILE A 263 -1.71 20.19 10.81
CA ILE A 263 -0.68 20.73 9.92
C ILE A 263 -0.92 22.21 9.51
N ASN A 264 -2.15 22.71 9.65
CA ASN A 264 -2.50 24.11 9.40
C ASN A 264 -3.73 24.53 10.22
N THR A 265 -3.47 24.98 11.45
CA THR A 265 -4.49 25.41 12.43
C THR A 265 -5.20 26.71 12.07
N THR A 266 -4.69 27.46 11.09
CA THR A 266 -5.35 28.63 10.51
C THR A 266 -6.36 28.22 9.44
N ALA A 267 -6.02 27.23 8.61
CA ALA A 267 -6.91 26.76 7.56
C ALA A 267 -8.10 25.95 8.10
N GLN A 268 -7.86 25.14 9.15
CA GLN A 268 -8.86 24.32 9.85
C GLN A 268 -9.70 23.44 8.91
N VAL A 269 -9.04 22.76 7.98
CA VAL A 269 -9.69 21.81 7.07
C VAL A 269 -9.48 20.39 7.59
N PRO A 270 -10.54 19.65 7.96
CA PRO A 270 -10.43 18.26 8.40
C PRO A 270 -9.93 17.31 7.31
N CYS A 271 -9.62 16.08 7.72
CA CYS A 271 -9.38 15.00 6.77
C CYS A 271 -10.68 14.59 6.07
N PHE A 272 -10.56 13.94 4.92
CA PHE A 272 -11.70 13.37 4.22
C PHE A 272 -12.07 11.98 4.78
N LEU A 273 -13.37 11.73 4.88
CA LEU A 273 -13.93 10.42 5.22
C LEU A 273 -14.13 9.60 3.94
N ALA A 274 -13.54 8.42 3.89
CA ALA A 274 -13.62 7.47 2.78
C ALA A 274 -13.77 6.03 3.29
N GLY A 275 -13.80 5.06 2.36
CA GLY A 275 -13.80 3.64 2.70
C GLY A 275 -12.49 3.12 3.31
N ASP A 276 -11.36 3.76 2.98
CA ASP A 276 -10.05 3.49 3.58
C ASP A 276 -9.60 4.67 4.47
N PHE A 277 -9.04 4.34 5.64
CA PHE A 277 -8.63 5.31 6.67
C PHE A 277 -7.45 6.19 6.25
N ARG A 278 -6.69 5.80 5.23
CA ARG A 278 -5.50 6.50 4.75
C ARG A 278 -5.80 7.43 3.58
N ALA A 279 -7.06 7.62 3.18
CA ALA A 279 -7.44 8.41 2.01
C ALA A 279 -6.88 9.85 1.98
N SER A 280 -6.58 10.43 3.14
CA SER A 280 -5.99 11.77 3.26
C SER A 280 -4.48 11.77 3.52
N GLU A 281 -3.78 10.64 3.42
CA GLU A 281 -2.35 10.53 3.78
C GLU A 281 -1.46 11.47 2.96
N HIS A 282 -1.76 11.67 1.67
CA HIS A 282 -1.27 12.82 0.92
C HIS A 282 -2.30 13.34 -0.10
N THR A 283 -2.10 14.58 -0.56
CA THR A 283 -3.06 15.32 -1.41
C THR A 283 -3.46 14.57 -2.70
N LEU A 284 -2.52 13.93 -3.41
CA LEU A 284 -2.85 13.18 -4.64
C LEU A 284 -3.71 11.91 -4.40
N LEU A 285 -3.56 11.26 -3.24
CA LEU A 285 -4.38 10.12 -2.85
C LEU A 285 -5.82 10.60 -2.58
N ALA A 286 -5.98 11.69 -1.82
CA ALA A 286 -7.28 12.30 -1.58
C ALA A 286 -7.99 12.75 -2.88
N ALA A 287 -7.24 13.32 -3.83
CA ALA A 287 -7.75 13.64 -5.16
C ALA A 287 -8.23 12.39 -5.92
N SER A 288 -7.48 11.29 -5.84
CA SER A 288 -7.83 10.02 -6.47
C SER A 288 -9.09 9.38 -5.86
N HIS A 289 -9.23 9.42 -4.53
CA HIS A 289 -10.47 9.04 -3.85
C HIS A 289 -11.66 9.91 -4.27
N THR A 290 -11.43 11.22 -4.49
CA THR A 290 -12.47 12.14 -4.94
C THR A 290 -12.98 11.76 -6.34
N LEU A 291 -12.07 11.39 -7.25
CA LEU A 291 -12.45 10.90 -8.59
C LEU A 291 -13.34 9.66 -8.53
N LEU A 292 -12.97 8.68 -7.70
CA LEU A 292 -13.74 7.43 -7.57
C LEU A 292 -15.13 7.66 -6.94
N LEU A 293 -15.23 8.56 -5.95
CA LEU A 293 -16.51 9.00 -5.38
C LEU A 293 -17.40 9.66 -6.45
N ARG A 294 -16.83 10.60 -7.22
CA ARG A 294 -17.55 11.29 -8.31
C ARG A 294 -18.06 10.29 -9.34
N GLU A 295 -17.24 9.30 -9.70
CA GLU A 295 -17.62 8.26 -10.67
C GLU A 295 -18.77 7.39 -10.17
N HIS A 296 -18.78 6.97 -8.89
CA HIS A 296 -19.93 6.27 -8.33
C HIS A 296 -21.22 7.09 -8.49
N ASN A 297 -21.19 8.36 -8.09
CA ASN A 297 -22.37 9.23 -8.14
C ASN A 297 -22.82 9.52 -9.59
N ARG A 298 -21.88 9.57 -10.55
CA ARG A 298 -22.20 9.67 -11.98
C ARG A 298 -22.91 8.39 -12.46
N LEU A 299 -22.35 7.21 -12.15
CA LEU A 299 -22.92 5.92 -12.52
C LEU A 299 -24.33 5.73 -11.94
N ALA A 300 -24.53 6.00 -10.66
CA ALA A 300 -25.84 5.86 -10.01
C ALA A 300 -26.90 6.78 -10.65
N LYS A 301 -26.55 8.03 -10.99
CA LYS A 301 -27.45 8.96 -11.70
C LYS A 301 -27.81 8.46 -13.11
N GLU A 302 -26.84 7.98 -13.88
CA GLU A 302 -27.08 7.43 -15.22
C GLU A 302 -27.90 6.14 -15.16
N LEU A 303 -27.62 5.25 -14.22
CA LEU A 303 -28.40 4.03 -14.01
C LEU A 303 -29.84 4.35 -13.60
N LYS A 304 -30.08 5.40 -12.80
CA LYS A 304 -31.44 5.85 -12.47
C LYS A 304 -32.18 6.37 -13.69
N ARG A 305 -31.50 7.10 -14.59
CA ARG A 305 -32.09 7.58 -15.86
C ARG A 305 -32.49 6.42 -16.76
N LEU A 306 -31.62 5.42 -16.90
CA LEU A 306 -31.88 4.22 -17.72
C LEU A 306 -32.92 3.29 -17.08
N ASN A 307 -32.94 3.19 -15.76
CA ASN A 307 -33.83 2.32 -15.01
C ASN A 307 -34.59 3.12 -13.93
N PRO A 308 -35.61 3.93 -14.31
CA PRO A 308 -36.34 4.75 -13.35
C PRO A 308 -37.03 3.96 -12.23
N HIS A 309 -37.30 2.67 -12.47
CA HIS A 309 -37.94 1.75 -11.52
C HIS A 309 -36.98 1.17 -10.46
N TRP A 310 -35.67 1.35 -10.59
CA TRP A 310 -34.72 0.88 -9.58
C TRP A 310 -34.75 1.74 -8.32
N ASP A 311 -34.68 1.09 -7.17
CA ASP A 311 -34.56 1.71 -5.86
C ASP A 311 -33.10 2.09 -5.53
N GLY A 312 -32.92 2.77 -4.38
CA GLY A 312 -31.60 3.24 -3.97
C GLY A 312 -30.59 2.12 -3.69
N GLU A 313 -31.03 0.96 -3.21
CA GLU A 313 -30.13 -0.16 -2.94
C GLU A 313 -29.62 -0.78 -4.24
N LYS A 314 -30.52 -1.04 -5.20
CA LYS A 314 -30.16 -1.56 -6.52
C LYS A 314 -29.19 -0.62 -7.24
N LEU A 315 -29.44 0.69 -7.21
CA LEU A 315 -28.58 1.70 -7.83
C LEU A 315 -27.18 1.72 -7.21
N TYR A 316 -27.11 1.73 -5.88
CA TYR A 316 -25.84 1.69 -5.15
C TYR A 316 -25.03 0.44 -5.50
N GLN A 317 -25.67 -0.75 -5.46
CA GLN A 317 -24.98 -2.00 -5.71
C GLN A 317 -24.52 -2.17 -7.17
N GLU A 318 -25.32 -1.75 -8.15
CA GLU A 318 -24.91 -1.82 -9.57
C GLU A 318 -23.79 -0.81 -9.88
N ALA A 319 -23.86 0.43 -9.34
CA ALA A 319 -22.77 1.39 -9.47
C ALA A 319 -21.48 0.88 -8.78
N ARG A 320 -21.60 0.31 -7.57
CA ARG A 320 -20.50 -0.35 -6.85
C ARG A 320 -19.87 -1.48 -7.64
N LYS A 321 -20.69 -2.35 -8.23
CA LYS A 321 -20.24 -3.47 -9.06
C LYS A 321 -19.47 -2.99 -10.29
N ILE A 322 -19.94 -1.94 -10.97
CA ILE A 322 -19.26 -1.35 -12.13
C ILE A 322 -17.93 -0.72 -11.72
N LEU A 323 -17.88 0.02 -10.60
CA LEU A 323 -16.64 0.66 -10.15
C LEU A 323 -15.58 -0.39 -9.73
N GLY A 324 -15.99 -1.45 -9.04
CA GLY A 324 -15.08 -2.57 -8.74
C GLY A 324 -14.55 -3.23 -10.02
N ALA A 325 -15.40 -3.44 -11.04
CA ALA A 325 -14.97 -3.95 -12.33
C ALA A 325 -14.01 -2.98 -13.06
N PHE A 326 -14.24 -1.67 -12.98
CA PHE A 326 -13.34 -0.65 -13.51
C PHE A 326 -11.94 -0.76 -12.90
N MET A 327 -11.84 -0.86 -11.57
CA MET A 327 -10.55 -1.03 -10.89
C MET A 327 -9.85 -2.32 -11.28
N GLN A 328 -10.60 -3.43 -11.40
CA GLN A 328 -10.05 -4.71 -11.88
C GLN A 328 -9.50 -4.61 -13.30
N ILE A 329 -10.23 -3.97 -14.22
CA ILE A 329 -9.81 -3.83 -15.62
C ILE A 329 -8.52 -3.01 -15.69
N ILE A 330 -8.47 -1.82 -15.10
CA ILE A 330 -7.26 -0.97 -15.16
C ILE A 330 -6.07 -1.69 -14.53
N THR A 331 -6.26 -2.33 -13.37
CA THR A 331 -5.18 -3.00 -12.66
C THR A 331 -4.59 -4.15 -13.47
N PHE A 332 -5.42 -5.05 -14.00
CA PHE A 332 -4.94 -6.22 -14.73
C PHE A 332 -4.55 -5.94 -16.18
N ARG A 333 -5.16 -4.95 -16.84
CA ARG A 333 -4.90 -4.61 -18.25
C ARG A 333 -3.80 -3.58 -18.42
N ASP A 334 -3.76 -2.55 -17.57
CA ASP A 334 -2.93 -1.37 -17.81
C ASP A 334 -1.77 -1.26 -16.81
N TYR A 335 -1.99 -1.60 -15.54
CA TYR A 335 -0.97 -1.44 -14.49
C TYR A 335 -0.03 -2.66 -14.36
N LEU A 336 -0.58 -3.85 -14.09
CA LEU A 336 0.25 -5.04 -13.85
C LEU A 336 1.18 -5.43 -15.01
N PRO A 337 0.80 -5.26 -16.30
CA PRO A 337 1.72 -5.55 -17.40
C PRO A 337 2.97 -4.66 -17.42
N ILE A 338 2.86 -3.39 -17.01
CA ILE A 338 4.03 -2.47 -16.96
C ILE A 338 4.82 -2.61 -15.66
N VAL A 339 4.22 -3.13 -14.59
CA VAL A 339 4.94 -3.53 -13.36
C VAL A 339 5.74 -4.81 -13.57
N LEU A 340 5.10 -5.85 -14.11
CA LEU A 340 5.69 -7.20 -14.22
C LEU A 340 6.49 -7.39 -15.52
N GLY A 341 6.24 -6.58 -16.56
CA GLY A 341 6.89 -6.71 -17.85
C GLY A 341 6.76 -8.13 -18.42
N ASP A 342 7.90 -8.69 -18.84
CA ASP A 342 7.98 -10.04 -19.43
C ASP A 342 7.55 -11.16 -18.46
N GLU A 343 7.55 -10.90 -17.16
CA GLU A 343 7.13 -11.86 -16.14
C GLU A 343 5.59 -11.98 -16.03
N MET A 344 4.83 -11.06 -16.64
CA MET A 344 3.37 -11.02 -16.59
C MET A 344 2.75 -12.36 -17.00
N GLN A 345 3.08 -12.90 -18.18
CA GLN A 345 2.45 -14.12 -18.70
C GLN A 345 2.81 -15.37 -17.89
N LYS A 346 3.95 -15.35 -17.21
CA LYS A 346 4.42 -16.47 -16.37
C LYS A 346 3.63 -16.56 -15.07
N TRP A 347 3.33 -15.43 -14.44
CA TRP A 347 2.64 -15.39 -13.13
C TRP A 347 1.14 -15.16 -13.25
N LEU A 348 0.70 -14.44 -14.28
CA LEU A 348 -0.69 -14.10 -14.56
C LEU A 348 -1.06 -14.52 -16.00
N PRO A 349 -1.21 -15.84 -16.25
CA PRO A 349 -1.68 -16.33 -17.55
C PRO A 349 -3.12 -15.87 -17.82
N PRO A 350 -3.59 -15.96 -19.08
CA PRO A 350 -4.95 -15.58 -19.45
C PRO A 350 -6.00 -16.26 -18.55
N TYR A 351 -6.97 -15.49 -18.09
CA TYR A 351 -8.00 -15.96 -17.16
C TYR A 351 -8.82 -17.13 -17.74
N ARG A 352 -8.94 -18.21 -16.97
CA ARG A 352 -9.64 -19.45 -17.38
C ARG A 352 -10.96 -19.70 -16.64
N GLY A 353 -11.45 -18.70 -15.91
CA GLY A 353 -12.62 -18.82 -15.06
C GLY A 353 -12.27 -18.96 -13.57
N TYR A 354 -13.32 -18.89 -12.74
CA TYR A 354 -13.19 -18.89 -11.29
C TYR A 354 -12.78 -20.28 -10.78
N ASN A 355 -11.71 -20.34 -9.99
CA ASN A 355 -11.28 -21.54 -9.30
C ASN A 355 -11.56 -21.42 -7.80
N GLN A 356 -12.58 -22.14 -7.31
CA GLN A 356 -12.98 -22.12 -5.90
C GLN A 356 -11.91 -22.66 -4.94
N SER A 357 -10.92 -23.40 -5.43
CA SER A 357 -9.84 -23.95 -4.60
C SER A 357 -8.67 -22.96 -4.41
N ALA A 358 -8.64 -21.84 -5.14
CA ALA A 358 -7.64 -20.81 -4.94
C ALA A 358 -7.89 -20.07 -3.62
N ASP A 359 -6.81 -19.83 -2.87
CA ASP A 359 -6.86 -18.99 -1.66
C ASP A 359 -6.76 -17.51 -2.07
N PRO A 360 -7.82 -16.70 -1.88
CA PRO A 360 -7.83 -15.31 -2.31
C PRO A 360 -7.21 -14.36 -1.28
N ARG A 361 -6.79 -14.85 -0.11
CA ARG A 361 -6.27 -13.98 0.96
C ARG A 361 -4.98 -13.30 0.54
N ILE A 362 -4.84 -12.02 0.87
CA ILE A 362 -3.55 -11.33 0.76
C ILE A 362 -2.56 -11.92 1.75
N SER A 363 -1.36 -12.18 1.26
CA SER A 363 -0.30 -12.77 2.07
C SER A 363 0.47 -11.71 2.84
N ASN A 364 0.98 -12.09 4.02
CA ASN A 364 1.76 -11.17 4.85
C ASN A 364 3.01 -10.66 4.11
N VAL A 365 3.60 -11.47 3.21
CA VAL A 365 4.73 -11.04 2.40
C VAL A 365 4.36 -10.04 1.30
N PHE A 366 3.13 -10.10 0.77
CA PHE A 366 2.64 -9.17 -0.25
C PHE A 366 2.60 -7.73 0.26
N THR A 367 2.16 -7.52 1.51
CA THR A 367 2.08 -6.20 2.15
C THR A 367 3.44 -5.50 2.30
N PHE A 368 4.55 -6.24 2.09
CA PHE A 368 5.90 -5.68 2.01
C PHE A 368 6.40 -5.61 0.57
N ALA A 369 6.13 -6.65 -0.23
CA ALA A 369 6.52 -6.68 -1.64
C ALA A 369 5.91 -5.51 -2.41
N PHE A 370 4.66 -5.15 -2.15
CA PHE A 370 3.97 -4.08 -2.87
C PHE A 370 4.47 -2.67 -2.50
N ARG A 371 5.20 -2.55 -1.39
CA ARG A 371 5.90 -1.31 -1.00
C ARG A 371 7.10 -0.97 -1.90
N PHE A 372 7.29 -1.65 -3.03
CA PHE A 372 8.22 -1.21 -4.07
C PHE A 372 7.86 0.20 -4.56
N GLY A 373 6.57 0.55 -4.56
CA GLY A 373 6.06 1.87 -4.94
C GLY A 373 6.66 3.02 -4.12
N HIS A 374 7.13 2.78 -2.89
CA HIS A 374 7.83 3.81 -2.11
C HIS A 374 9.13 4.31 -2.77
N THR A 375 9.70 3.53 -3.69
CA THR A 375 10.89 3.93 -4.48
C THR A 375 10.53 4.74 -5.73
N GLU A 376 9.23 4.83 -6.05
CA GLU A 376 8.67 5.49 -7.23
C GLU A 376 8.08 6.87 -6.93
N VAL A 377 8.05 7.25 -5.64
CA VAL A 377 7.57 8.56 -5.19
C VAL A 377 8.65 9.62 -5.43
N PRO A 378 8.36 10.67 -6.23
CA PRO A 378 9.28 11.80 -6.41
C PRO A 378 9.27 12.75 -5.20
N SER A 379 10.22 13.68 -5.17
CA SER A 379 10.35 14.66 -4.07
C SER A 379 9.34 15.81 -4.14
N THR A 380 8.72 16.05 -5.29
CA THR A 380 7.79 17.16 -5.51
C THR A 380 6.50 16.71 -6.17
N MET A 381 5.42 17.45 -5.93
CA MET A 381 4.16 17.33 -6.65
C MET A 381 3.83 18.68 -7.29
N SER A 382 3.46 18.66 -8.57
CA SER A 382 3.11 19.88 -9.29
C SER A 382 1.61 20.02 -9.51
N ARG A 383 1.15 21.26 -9.57
CA ARG A 383 -0.19 21.68 -9.94
C ARG A 383 -0.12 22.45 -11.24
N LEU A 384 -0.97 22.09 -12.19
CA LEU A 384 -0.95 22.66 -13.52
C LEU A 384 -2.29 23.30 -13.88
N ASP A 385 -2.24 24.45 -14.55
CA ASP A 385 -3.43 25.12 -15.05
C ASP A 385 -4.04 24.39 -16.26
N GLU A 386 -5.11 24.95 -16.84
CA GLU A 386 -5.81 24.40 -18.00
C GLU A 386 -4.93 24.25 -19.26
N ASN A 387 -3.81 24.96 -19.34
CA ASN A 387 -2.83 24.92 -20.44
C ASN A 387 -1.63 24.02 -20.09
N TYR A 388 -1.73 23.23 -19.03
CA TYR A 388 -0.65 22.40 -18.49
C TYR A 388 0.60 23.21 -18.10
N GLN A 389 0.44 24.49 -17.77
CA GLN A 389 1.50 25.36 -17.26
C GLN A 389 1.48 25.41 -15.72
N PRO A 390 2.58 25.84 -15.06
CA PRO A 390 2.62 25.98 -13.61
C PRO A 390 1.43 26.80 -13.05
N TRP A 391 0.63 26.19 -12.17
CA TRP A 391 -0.52 26.84 -11.56
C TRP A 391 -0.08 27.76 -10.41
N GLY A 392 -0.06 29.07 -10.66
CA GLY A 392 0.28 30.08 -9.65
C GLY A 392 1.74 30.08 -9.20
N PRO A 393 2.09 30.88 -8.17
CA PRO A 393 3.47 31.06 -7.74
C PRO A 393 4.06 29.85 -7.00
N GLU A 394 3.21 29.01 -6.40
CA GLU A 394 3.60 27.79 -5.67
C GLU A 394 3.11 26.52 -6.42
N ALA A 395 3.38 26.47 -7.72
CA ALA A 395 2.94 25.38 -8.58
C ALA A 395 3.61 24.04 -8.26
N GLU A 396 4.85 24.05 -7.76
CA GLU A 396 5.60 22.84 -7.39
C GLU A 396 5.89 22.84 -5.90
N LEU A 397 5.40 21.82 -5.20
CA LEU A 397 5.45 21.73 -3.75
C LEU A 397 6.28 20.52 -3.32
N PRO A 398 7.16 20.67 -2.30
CA PRO A 398 7.83 19.53 -1.69
C PRO A 398 6.80 18.58 -1.08
N LEU A 399 6.98 17.28 -1.31
CA LEU A 399 6.05 16.24 -0.90
C LEU A 399 5.74 16.29 0.60
N HIS A 400 6.73 16.55 1.47
CA HIS A 400 6.49 16.58 2.91
C HIS A 400 5.47 17.63 3.35
N THR A 401 5.23 18.68 2.54
CA THR A 401 4.20 19.70 2.84
C THR A 401 2.78 19.25 2.51
N LEU A 402 2.64 18.08 1.87
CA LEU A 402 1.39 17.55 1.32
C LEU A 402 0.86 16.34 2.10
N PHE A 403 1.60 15.84 3.10
CA PHE A 403 1.09 14.81 3.99
C PHE A 403 -0.07 15.36 4.84
N PHE A 404 -1.20 14.66 4.85
CA PHE A 404 -2.43 15.09 5.53
C PHE A 404 -2.93 16.48 5.10
N ASN A 405 -2.57 16.93 3.89
CA ASN A 405 -2.91 18.25 3.41
C ASN A 405 -4.16 18.24 2.53
N THR A 406 -5.32 18.40 3.17
CA THR A 406 -6.61 18.61 2.51
C THR A 406 -6.87 20.09 2.21
N TRP A 407 -6.30 21.01 2.98
CA TRP A 407 -6.57 22.44 2.82
C TRP A 407 -6.10 23.00 1.47
N ARG A 408 -4.99 22.50 0.91
CA ARG A 408 -4.54 22.87 -0.44
C ARG A 408 -5.57 22.50 -1.52
N MET A 409 -6.25 21.35 -1.40
CA MET A 409 -7.35 21.01 -2.32
C MET A 409 -8.52 21.99 -2.17
N VAL A 410 -8.95 22.19 -0.92
CA VAL A 410 -10.17 22.94 -0.61
C VAL A 410 -10.03 24.44 -0.89
N LYS A 411 -8.89 25.03 -0.54
CA LYS A 411 -8.68 26.48 -0.60
C LYS A 411 -7.87 26.94 -1.81
N GLU A 412 -7.29 26.01 -2.57
CA GLU A 412 -6.40 26.39 -3.66
C GLU A 412 -6.65 25.56 -4.94
N GLY A 413 -7.79 25.79 -5.59
CA GLY A 413 -7.98 25.39 -6.99
C GLY A 413 -8.45 23.96 -7.24
N GLY A 414 -8.83 23.22 -6.20
CA GLY A 414 -9.51 21.95 -6.34
C GLY A 414 -8.64 20.78 -6.77
N ILE A 415 -9.25 19.76 -7.38
CA ILE A 415 -8.51 18.56 -7.80
C ILE A 415 -7.95 18.67 -9.20
N ASP A 416 -8.51 19.51 -10.07
CA ASP A 416 -8.12 19.58 -11.48
C ASP A 416 -6.62 19.88 -11.68
N PRO A 417 -6.01 20.86 -10.97
CA PRO A 417 -4.58 21.10 -11.12
C PRO A 417 -3.70 19.93 -10.68
N LEU A 418 -4.16 19.16 -9.69
CA LEU A 418 -3.48 17.97 -9.18
C LEU A 418 -3.59 16.80 -10.16
N VAL A 419 -4.78 16.60 -10.75
CA VAL A 419 -5.01 15.58 -11.77
C VAL A 419 -4.16 15.85 -13.01
N ARG A 420 -4.08 17.10 -13.49
CA ARG A 420 -3.15 17.45 -14.57
C ARG A 420 -1.69 17.16 -14.19
N GLY A 421 -1.31 17.41 -12.94
CA GLY A 421 -0.02 17.02 -12.38
C GLY A 421 0.24 15.51 -12.48
N LEU A 422 -0.73 14.67 -12.08
CA LEU A 422 -0.64 13.21 -12.20
C LEU A 422 -0.40 12.73 -13.64
N LEU A 423 -1.03 13.40 -14.61
CA LEU A 423 -0.94 13.06 -16.03
C LEU A 423 0.37 13.52 -16.68
N ALA A 424 0.81 14.75 -16.39
CA ALA A 424 1.93 15.39 -17.10
C ALA A 424 3.29 15.29 -16.39
N LYS A 425 3.30 14.98 -15.09
CA LYS A 425 4.55 14.74 -14.33
C LYS A 425 4.87 13.25 -14.29
N LYS A 426 6.12 12.95 -13.95
CA LYS A 426 6.71 11.61 -14.00
C LYS A 426 6.81 11.01 -12.61
N SER A 427 6.70 9.69 -12.53
CA SER A 427 7.12 8.96 -11.33
C SER A 427 8.64 9.03 -11.18
N LYS A 428 9.14 8.74 -9.98
CA LYS A 428 10.55 8.47 -9.77
C LYS A 428 10.88 7.06 -10.27
N LEU A 429 12.03 6.89 -10.91
CA LEU A 429 12.55 5.57 -11.25
C LEU A 429 13.26 4.96 -10.03
N MET A 430 13.01 3.68 -9.77
CA MET A 430 13.80 2.93 -8.79
C MET A 430 15.26 2.89 -9.26
N ASN A 431 16.17 3.35 -8.39
CA ASN A 431 17.60 3.32 -8.65
C ASN A 431 18.33 2.79 -7.42
N GLN A 432 19.27 1.86 -7.62
CA GLN A 432 20.04 1.22 -6.53
C GLN A 432 20.82 2.21 -5.66
N ASN A 433 21.24 3.34 -6.21
CA ASN A 433 21.98 4.39 -5.50
C ASN A 433 21.09 5.58 -5.09
N LYS A 434 19.80 5.56 -5.48
CA LYS A 434 18.83 6.61 -5.20
C LYS A 434 17.45 5.99 -4.93
N MET A 435 17.32 5.24 -3.84
CA MET A 435 16.12 4.41 -3.62
C MET A 435 14.92 5.25 -3.18
N ILE A 436 15.01 5.93 -2.03
CA ILE A 436 13.90 6.68 -1.43
C ILE A 436 14.32 8.13 -1.18
N THR A 437 13.47 9.05 -1.64
CA THR A 437 13.67 10.51 -1.47
C THR A 437 13.69 10.92 0.00
N GLU A 438 14.41 11.99 0.32
CA GLU A 438 14.48 12.55 1.68
C GLU A 438 13.10 12.98 2.21
N GLU A 439 12.16 13.28 1.32
CA GLU A 439 10.79 13.65 1.69
C GLU A 439 10.08 12.52 2.47
N LEU A 440 10.39 11.25 2.16
CA LEU A 440 9.86 10.07 2.85
C LEU A 440 10.81 9.51 3.91
N ARG A 441 12.14 9.67 3.74
CA ARG A 441 13.17 9.12 4.64
C ARG A 441 13.50 10.04 5.82
N GLY A 442 13.28 11.34 5.65
CA GLY A 442 13.70 12.37 6.61
C GLY A 442 12.55 13.19 7.16
N LYS A 443 11.46 13.35 6.38
CA LYS A 443 10.41 14.35 6.61
C LYS A 443 8.99 13.77 6.59
N LEU A 444 8.83 12.44 6.67
CA LEU A 444 7.51 11.82 6.74
C LEU A 444 6.76 12.32 7.99
N PHE A 445 5.47 12.60 7.85
CA PHE A 445 4.56 12.91 8.94
C PHE A 445 3.72 11.69 9.31
N GLN A 446 3.43 11.52 10.61
CA GLN A 446 2.61 10.43 11.14
C GLN A 446 1.45 11.03 11.96
N PRO A 447 0.19 10.60 11.77
CA PRO A 447 -1.01 11.20 12.35
C PRO A 447 -1.00 11.44 13.86
N THR A 448 -0.38 10.53 14.61
CA THR A 448 -0.35 10.52 16.08
C THR A 448 0.82 11.33 16.63
N HIS A 449 1.73 11.79 15.77
CA HIS A 449 2.93 12.52 16.12
C HIS A 449 2.94 13.94 15.54
N LYS A 450 3.81 14.79 16.07
CA LYS A 450 3.77 16.24 15.82
C LYS A 450 4.79 16.75 14.81
N ILE A 451 5.68 15.89 14.31
CA ILE A 451 6.86 16.30 13.53
C ILE A 451 6.86 15.68 12.13
N HIS A 452 7.33 16.46 11.17
CA HIS A 452 7.80 15.97 9.86
C HIS A 452 9.22 15.45 10.07
N GLY A 453 9.35 14.18 10.39
CA GLY A 453 10.61 13.65 10.93
C GLY A 453 10.77 12.14 10.86
N PHE A 454 9.78 11.40 10.37
CA PHE A 454 9.85 9.95 10.30
C PHE A 454 10.61 9.48 9.05
N ASP A 455 10.99 8.21 9.08
CA ASP A 455 11.72 7.53 8.01
C ASP A 455 10.93 6.30 7.54
N LEU A 456 10.31 6.42 6.36
CA LEU A 456 9.52 5.33 5.79
C LEU A 456 10.34 4.07 5.49
N ALA A 457 11.61 4.21 5.09
CA ALA A 457 12.48 3.08 4.82
C ALA A 457 12.81 2.33 6.12
N ALA A 458 13.13 3.05 7.18
CA ALA A 458 13.38 2.44 8.49
C ALA A 458 12.10 1.80 9.06
N ILE A 459 10.93 2.44 8.91
CA ILE A 459 9.63 1.89 9.31
C ILE A 459 9.35 0.58 8.55
N ASN A 460 9.59 0.53 7.23
CA ASN A 460 9.41 -0.69 6.44
C ASN A 460 10.26 -1.85 6.95
N ILE A 461 11.54 -1.59 7.25
CA ILE A 461 12.47 -2.61 7.77
C ILE A 461 12.04 -3.08 9.17
N GLN A 462 11.66 -2.15 10.04
CA GLN A 462 11.20 -2.47 11.39
C GLN A 462 9.89 -3.27 11.34
N ARG A 463 8.97 -2.90 10.46
CA ARG A 463 7.70 -3.61 10.22
C ARG A 463 7.91 -5.02 9.67
N CYS A 464 8.91 -5.23 8.80
CA CYS A 464 9.28 -6.59 8.35
C CYS A 464 9.63 -7.49 9.54
N ARG A 465 10.36 -6.97 10.52
CA ARG A 465 10.74 -7.70 11.74
C ARG A 465 9.52 -7.94 12.64
N ASP A 466 8.70 -6.91 12.82
CA ASP A 466 7.45 -6.98 13.58
C ASP A 466 6.49 -8.07 13.07
N HIS A 467 6.41 -8.22 11.75
CA HIS A 467 5.57 -9.24 11.11
C HIS A 467 6.22 -10.64 11.04
N GLY A 468 7.42 -10.82 11.58
CA GLY A 468 8.12 -12.12 11.57
C GLY A 468 8.43 -12.58 10.15
N MET A 469 8.86 -11.67 9.27
CA MET A 469 9.18 -12.02 7.89
C MET A 469 10.41 -12.94 7.80
N PRO A 470 10.32 -14.07 7.07
CA PRO A 470 11.46 -14.95 6.84
C PRO A 470 12.64 -14.27 6.14
N ASP A 471 13.85 -14.75 6.40
CA ASP A 471 15.02 -14.34 5.62
C ASP A 471 14.89 -14.82 4.16
N SER A 472 15.36 -14.03 3.20
CA SER A 472 15.31 -14.38 1.77
C SER A 472 16.21 -15.55 1.34
N GLY A 473 16.79 -16.29 2.30
CA GLY A 473 17.77 -17.36 2.06
C GLY A 473 17.65 -18.56 2.99
N GLY A 474 16.45 -18.93 3.43
CA GLY A 474 16.23 -20.09 4.30
C GLY A 474 16.99 -21.33 3.83
N ARG A 475 17.89 -21.85 4.67
CA ARG A 475 18.54 -23.16 4.46
C ARG A 475 17.48 -24.24 4.48
N THR A 476 17.56 -25.11 3.47
CA THR A 476 17.02 -26.47 3.38
C THR A 476 16.56 -27.08 4.71
N LEU A 477 15.25 -27.15 4.92
CA LEU A 477 14.63 -28.21 5.71
C LEU A 477 14.00 -29.24 4.76
N GLY A 478 14.41 -30.50 4.91
CA GLY A 478 13.61 -31.69 4.60
C GLY A 478 13.03 -31.87 3.19
N SER A 479 13.55 -32.84 2.46
CA SER A 479 12.92 -33.49 1.31
C SER A 479 11.48 -33.95 1.61
N SER A 480 10.46 -33.17 1.20
CA SER A 480 9.08 -33.67 1.05
C SER A 480 8.19 -32.79 0.15
N LEU A 481 8.31 -31.47 0.17
CA LEU A 481 7.42 -30.61 -0.62
C LEU A 481 8.07 -30.18 -1.95
N ARG A 482 7.76 -30.90 -3.04
CA ARG A 482 8.26 -30.59 -4.40
C ARG A 482 7.36 -29.64 -5.22
N SER A 483 6.16 -29.26 -4.78
CA SER A 483 5.28 -28.37 -5.58
C SER A 483 5.28 -26.89 -5.16
N SER A 484 5.76 -26.54 -3.95
CA SER A 484 5.84 -25.13 -3.48
C SER A 484 7.22 -24.47 -3.71
N ARG A 485 8.17 -25.21 -4.30
CA ARG A 485 9.57 -24.77 -4.50
C ARG A 485 9.78 -23.74 -5.62
N THR A 486 8.74 -23.33 -6.33
CA THR A 486 8.86 -22.50 -7.55
C THR A 486 8.62 -21.01 -7.31
N LEU A 487 7.88 -20.61 -6.27
CA LEU A 487 7.64 -19.19 -5.98
C LEU A 487 8.90 -18.49 -5.43
N TYR A 488 9.59 -19.10 -4.47
CA TYR A 488 10.76 -18.47 -3.82
C TYR A 488 12.07 -18.58 -4.61
N ARG A 489 12.14 -19.41 -5.66
CA ARG A 489 13.31 -19.48 -6.54
C ARG A 489 13.31 -18.40 -7.64
N LYS A 490 12.20 -17.69 -7.85
CA LYS A 490 12.01 -16.89 -9.09
C LYS A 490 11.36 -15.51 -8.92
N CYS A 491 11.07 -15.03 -7.71
CA CYS A 491 11.35 -13.60 -7.45
C CYS A 491 12.87 -13.49 -7.49
N PRO A 492 13.48 -12.67 -8.37
CA PRO A 492 14.93 -12.55 -8.38
C PRO A 492 15.33 -12.01 -7.02
N SER A 493 15.81 -12.90 -6.16
CA SER A 493 16.76 -12.57 -5.11
C SER A 493 18.08 -13.06 -5.66
N HIS A 494 18.53 -12.43 -6.75
CA HIS A 494 19.93 -12.50 -7.11
C HIS A 494 20.68 -11.92 -5.92
N ALA A 495 21.41 -12.78 -5.22
CA ALA A 495 22.54 -12.36 -4.43
C ALA A 495 23.57 -11.79 -5.40
N LEU A 496 23.34 -10.56 -5.88
CA LEU A 496 24.38 -9.79 -6.52
C LEU A 496 25.32 -9.35 -5.41
N PHE A 497 26.58 -9.75 -5.52
CA PHE A 497 27.65 -9.06 -4.82
C PHE A 497 27.57 -7.58 -5.21
N VAL A 498 27.46 -6.69 -4.22
CA VAL A 498 27.74 -5.28 -4.42
C VAL A 498 29.23 -5.18 -4.73
N THR A 499 29.58 -5.23 -6.02
CA THR A 499 30.88 -4.76 -6.49
C THR A 499 30.67 -3.39 -7.11
N THR A 500 30.60 -2.36 -6.28
CA THR A 500 30.92 -1.01 -6.75
C THR A 500 32.44 -0.91 -6.85
N PRO A 501 33.02 -0.56 -8.00
CA PRO A 501 34.44 -0.23 -8.09
C PRO A 501 34.64 1.14 -7.45
N THR A 502 34.82 1.19 -6.13
CA THR A 502 35.38 2.38 -5.47
C THR A 502 36.90 2.26 -5.46
N SER A 503 37.55 3.25 -6.08
CA SER A 503 38.99 3.51 -6.10
C SER A 503 39.70 3.20 -4.76
N PRO A 504 40.92 2.66 -4.77
CA PRO A 504 41.58 2.13 -3.59
C PRO A 504 42.17 3.26 -2.75
N ARG A 505 41.65 3.48 -1.53
CA ARG A 505 42.43 3.94 -0.36
C ARG A 505 41.59 3.83 0.91
N SER A 506 41.76 2.72 1.61
CA SER A 506 41.89 2.66 3.08
C SER A 506 42.10 1.20 3.47
N HIS A 507 43.31 0.89 3.94
CA HIS A 507 43.64 -0.40 4.55
C HIS A 507 42.94 -0.54 5.90
N GLY A 508 42.42 -1.75 6.19
CA GLY A 508 41.94 -2.11 7.52
C GLY A 508 40.90 -3.25 7.53
N THR A 509 41.39 -4.48 7.36
CA THR A 509 40.79 -5.79 7.64
C THR A 509 39.47 -5.86 8.43
N HIS A 510 38.39 -6.33 7.78
CA HIS A 510 37.49 -7.42 8.22
C HIS A 510 36.35 -7.61 7.20
N SER A 511 36.46 -8.62 6.33
CA SER A 511 35.39 -9.05 5.42
C SER A 511 34.31 -9.81 6.20
N ARG A 512 33.22 -9.11 6.57
CA ARG A 512 32.00 -9.73 7.11
C ARG A 512 31.19 -10.36 5.98
N PRO A 513 30.63 -11.57 6.13
CA PRO A 513 29.74 -12.15 5.12
C PRO A 513 28.45 -11.34 4.97
N THR A 514 28.03 -11.11 3.72
CA THR A 514 26.84 -10.36 3.29
C THR A 514 25.49 -11.05 3.59
N THR A 515 25.47 -12.07 4.45
CA THR A 515 24.28 -12.91 4.70
C THR A 515 23.20 -12.22 5.54
N THR A 516 23.53 -11.20 6.33
CA THR A 516 22.61 -10.60 7.33
C THR A 516 21.96 -9.28 6.87
N LEU A 517 22.30 -8.78 5.68
CA LEU A 517 21.88 -7.47 5.17
C LEU A 517 20.57 -7.55 4.35
N LYS A 518 19.70 -8.51 4.66
CA LYS A 518 18.58 -8.92 3.81
C LYS A 518 17.24 -8.67 4.48
N ALA A 519 16.88 -7.41 4.71
CA ALA A 519 15.48 -7.08 4.87
C ALA A 519 14.79 -7.34 3.52
N LEU A 520 13.76 -8.19 3.48
CA LEU A 520 13.09 -8.60 2.25
C LEU A 520 12.70 -7.39 1.38
N TRP A 521 12.20 -6.33 2.03
CA TRP A 521 11.82 -5.09 1.36
C TRP A 521 12.98 -4.30 0.74
N ILE A 522 14.23 -4.37 1.26
CA ILE A 522 15.39 -3.72 0.62
C ILE A 522 15.97 -4.61 -0.48
N ALA A 523 16.00 -5.92 -0.24
CA ALA A 523 16.58 -6.89 -1.16
C ALA A 523 15.80 -6.99 -2.49
N GLN A 524 14.48 -6.77 -2.46
CA GLN A 524 13.62 -6.79 -3.65
C GLN A 524 13.95 -5.67 -4.66
N PRO A 525 13.90 -4.37 -4.29
CA PRO A 525 14.27 -3.27 -5.20
C PRO A 525 15.76 -3.24 -5.54
N LEU A 526 16.65 -3.86 -4.76
CA LEU A 526 18.06 -3.99 -5.13
C LEU A 526 18.31 -4.88 -6.34
N THR A 527 17.32 -5.65 -6.80
CA THR A 527 17.46 -6.49 -7.98
C THR A 527 17.28 -5.66 -9.25
N SER A 528 18.16 -5.88 -10.24
CA SER A 528 18.10 -5.15 -11.50
C SER A 528 16.78 -5.43 -12.20
N TRP A 529 16.07 -4.38 -12.60
CA TRP A 529 14.93 -4.49 -13.51
C TRP A 529 15.35 -5.22 -14.78
N THR A 530 14.50 -6.13 -15.25
CA THR A 530 14.68 -6.79 -16.54
C THR A 530 14.40 -5.79 -17.65
N PHE A 531 15.42 -5.01 -18.02
CA PHE A 531 15.40 -4.17 -19.22
C PHE A 531 16.53 -4.64 -20.14
N HIS A 532 16.18 -5.23 -21.28
CA HIS A 532 17.10 -5.44 -22.39
C HIS A 532 17.04 -4.20 -23.30
N PRO A 533 18.17 -3.50 -23.55
CA PRO A 533 18.22 -2.54 -24.64
C PRO A 533 18.21 -3.29 -25.98
N GLY A 534 17.33 -2.86 -26.90
CA GLY A 534 17.29 -3.33 -28.29
C GLY A 534 18.60 -3.06 -29.06
N PRO A 535 18.77 -3.65 -30.25
CA PRO A 535 20.08 -3.81 -30.89
C PRO A 535 20.63 -2.47 -31.39
N GLN A 536 21.74 -2.01 -30.79
CA GLN A 536 22.54 -0.92 -31.35
C GLN A 536 23.67 -1.47 -32.24
N TRP A 537 23.82 -0.80 -33.38
CA TRP A 537 24.71 -1.09 -34.49
C TRP A 537 26.20 -0.95 -34.11
N ARG A 538 27.04 -1.88 -34.57
CA ARG A 538 28.51 -1.83 -34.40
C ARG A 538 29.17 -0.92 -35.44
N ILE A 539 30.04 -0.04 -34.98
CA ILE A 539 31.14 0.53 -35.78
C ILE A 539 32.46 0.04 -35.17
N ARG A 540 33.37 -0.51 -35.99
CA ARG A 540 34.68 -1.06 -35.59
C ARG A 540 35.79 -0.03 -35.79
N GLY A 541 36.79 -0.05 -34.90
CA GLY A 541 38.15 0.46 -35.10
C GLY A 541 39.08 0.00 -33.93
N PRO A 542 40.37 -0.36 -34.14
CA PRO A 542 41.13 -1.29 -33.28
C PRO A 542 42.27 -0.65 -32.45
N ASP A 543 42.63 -1.27 -31.31
CA ASP A 543 44.02 -1.70 -30.92
C ASP A 543 44.24 -1.91 -29.38
N PHE A 544 44.40 -3.21 -29.01
CA PHE A 544 45.12 -3.98 -27.93
C PHE A 544 45.64 -3.41 -26.56
N PRO A 545 46.04 -4.26 -25.54
CA PRO A 545 45.82 -5.71 -25.28
C PRO A 545 45.38 -6.15 -23.83
N ALA A 546 44.65 -7.29 -23.81
CA ALA A 546 44.49 -8.40 -22.85
C ALA A 546 44.78 -8.31 -21.32
N SER A 547 43.78 -8.70 -20.50
CA SER A 547 43.73 -10.06 -19.89
C SER A 547 42.45 -10.30 -19.06
N HIS A 548 41.84 -11.47 -19.31
CA HIS A 548 40.93 -12.29 -18.48
C HIS A 548 39.70 -12.78 -19.26
N THR A 549 39.87 -13.98 -19.81
CA THR A 549 38.83 -14.86 -20.32
C THR A 549 38.11 -15.53 -19.14
N VAL A 550 36.78 -15.44 -19.07
CA VAL A 550 35.95 -16.34 -18.26
C VAL A 550 34.83 -16.88 -19.15
N GLN A 551 34.74 -18.20 -19.20
CA GLN A 551 33.86 -19.01 -20.04
C GLN A 551 32.38 -18.64 -19.87
N PHE A 552 31.70 -18.41 -21.00
CA PHE A 552 30.26 -18.55 -21.11
C PHE A 552 29.89 -20.03 -21.22
N CYS A 553 29.04 -20.53 -20.31
CA CYS A 553 28.23 -21.72 -20.59
C CYS A 553 26.92 -21.27 -21.23
N SER A 554 26.90 -21.31 -22.55
CA SER A 554 25.68 -21.48 -23.34
C SER A 554 25.28 -22.96 -23.33
N LEU A 555 23.99 -23.24 -23.22
CA LEU A 555 23.42 -24.45 -23.80
C LEU A 555 22.03 -24.10 -24.35
N TRP A 556 22.03 -23.85 -25.67
CA TRP A 556 20.89 -24.04 -26.55
C TRP A 556 21.10 -25.36 -27.29
N SER A 557 20.05 -26.16 -27.40
CA SER A 557 19.78 -27.12 -28.49
C SER A 557 18.25 -27.23 -28.57
N MET A 558 17.60 -26.63 -29.59
CA MET A 558 17.15 -27.30 -30.83
C MET A 558 16.44 -28.63 -30.53
N MET A 559 15.16 -28.86 -30.86
CA MET A 559 14.51 -28.67 -32.16
C MET A 559 12.95 -28.86 -32.05
N PRO A 560 12.15 -28.80 -33.14
CA PRO A 560 10.99 -27.92 -33.29
C PRO A 560 9.63 -28.61 -33.06
N PHE A 561 8.52 -27.86 -32.93
CA PHE A 561 7.25 -28.24 -33.58
C PHE A 561 6.31 -27.05 -33.80
N GLN A 562 6.14 -26.75 -35.09
CA GLN A 562 5.03 -26.15 -35.82
C GLN A 562 4.10 -25.13 -35.14
N ALA A 563 4.19 -23.92 -35.67
CA ALA A 563 3.07 -23.00 -35.79
C ALA A 563 1.98 -23.59 -36.69
N SER A 564 0.72 -23.47 -36.27
CA SER A 564 -0.43 -23.49 -37.16
C SER A 564 -1.25 -22.22 -36.93
N SER A 565 -1.23 -21.38 -37.95
CA SER A 565 -2.09 -20.24 -38.20
C SER A 565 -3.58 -20.56 -38.05
N VAL A 566 -4.34 -19.70 -37.37
CA VAL A 566 -5.75 -19.49 -37.67
C VAL A 566 -6.05 -17.99 -37.61
N THR A 567 -6.54 -17.48 -38.74
CA THR A 567 -7.03 -16.12 -38.99
C THR A 567 -8.29 -15.77 -38.19
N PRO A 568 -8.60 -14.47 -38.00
CA PRO A 568 -9.68 -14.01 -37.14
C PRO A 568 -11.02 -13.89 -37.88
N SER A 569 -12.14 -14.18 -37.21
CA SER A 569 -13.45 -13.75 -37.69
C SER A 569 -14.44 -13.44 -36.56
N LEU A 570 -15.05 -12.25 -36.66
CA LEU A 570 -16.34 -11.78 -36.14
C LEU A 570 -16.40 -11.46 -34.63
N ARG A 571 -16.41 -10.18 -34.25
CA ARG A 571 -17.56 -9.24 -34.21
C ARG A 571 -18.76 -9.77 -33.40
N ALA A 572 -18.88 -9.31 -32.15
CA ALA A 572 -20.09 -8.73 -31.57
C ALA A 572 -19.93 -8.56 -30.04
N ALA A 573 -19.65 -7.32 -29.58
CA ALA A 573 -19.96 -6.85 -28.22
C ALA A 573 -19.65 -5.34 -28.11
N HIS A 574 -20.35 -4.52 -28.89
CA HIS A 574 -20.47 -3.08 -28.67
C HIS A 574 -21.79 -2.88 -27.90
N PRO A 575 -21.76 -2.67 -26.57
CA PRO A 575 -21.96 -1.32 -26.04
C PRO A 575 -21.23 -1.04 -24.70
N ILE A 576 -20.00 -1.52 -24.50
CA ILE A 576 -19.19 -1.18 -23.29
C ILE A 576 -18.08 -0.14 -23.60
N ARG A 577 -17.71 0.01 -24.87
CA ARG A 577 -16.69 0.99 -25.31
C ARG A 577 -17.09 2.46 -25.19
N ALA A 578 -18.39 2.77 -25.10
CA ALA A 578 -18.87 4.15 -25.02
C ALA A 578 -18.86 4.73 -23.58
N LEU A 579 -18.65 3.90 -22.55
CA LEU A 579 -18.61 4.33 -21.14
C LEU A 579 -17.20 4.66 -20.63
N LEU A 580 -16.14 4.32 -21.38
CA LEU A 580 -14.74 4.51 -20.99
C LEU A 580 -14.12 5.84 -21.48
N PHE A 581 -14.85 6.65 -22.27
CA PHE A 581 -14.33 7.88 -22.89
C PHE A 581 -14.68 9.19 -22.13
N SER A 582 -15.09 9.11 -20.87
CA SER A 582 -15.43 10.30 -20.06
C SER A 582 -14.33 10.72 -19.05
N TRP A 583 -13.12 10.15 -19.15
CA TRP A 583 -12.03 10.46 -18.21
C TRP A 583 -11.17 11.68 -18.61
N VAL A 584 -11.46 12.33 -19.75
CA VAL A 584 -10.70 13.50 -20.25
C VAL A 584 -11.62 14.51 -20.95
N SER A 585 -12.77 14.85 -20.36
CA SER A 585 -13.61 15.96 -20.84
C SER A 585 -14.25 16.70 -19.68
#